data_AF-A0A2M8IT03-F1
#
_entry.id   AF-A0A2M8IT03-F1
#
_cell.length_a   1.000
_cell.length_b   1.000
_cell.length_c   1.000
_cell.angle_alpha   90.00
_cell.angle_beta   90.00
_cell.angle_gamma   90.00
#
_symmetry.space_group_name_H-M   'P 1'
#
loop_
_entity.id
_entity.type
_entity.pdbx_description
1 polymer ?
#
loop_
_entity_poly.entity_id
_entity_poly.type
_entity_poly.pdbx_seq_one_letter_code
_entity_poly.pdbx_strand_id
1 'polypeptide(L)' 'MFIGLDLGTSGIRALLVAEDGAPLLAADAALSAAHPHPGWSEQDPADWTA' A
#
# COMPACT_ATOMS: atom_id res chain seq x y z
N MET A 1 7.73 16.96 9.32
CA MET A 1 6.62 16.02 8.95
C MET A 1 7.21 14.65 8.65
N PHE A 2 6.41 13.58 8.77
CA PHE A 2 6.81 12.22 8.44
C PHE A 2 5.74 11.52 7.59
N ILE A 3 6.14 10.51 6.81
CA ILE A 3 5.21 9.67 6.05
C ILE A 3 5.41 8.20 6.40
N GLY A 4 4.31 7.51 6.67
CA GLY A 4 4.26 6.05 6.78
C GLY A 4 3.68 5.45 5.51
N LEU A 5 4.31 4.38 5.01
CA LEU A 5 3.81 3.58 3.90
C LEU A 5 3.58 2.16 4.40
N ASP A 6 2.35 1.67 4.21
CA ASP A 6 1.94 0.30 4.51
C ASP A 6 1.58 -0.40 3.19
N LEU A 7 2.43 -1.33 2.76
CA LEU A 7 2.26 -2.13 1.55
C LEU A 7 1.56 -3.44 1.93
N GLY A 8 0.23 -3.45 1.81
CA GLY A 8 -0.61 -4.61 2.03
C GLY A 8 -0.88 -5.41 0.75
N THR A 9 -1.50 -6.58 0.89
CA THR A 9 -1.84 -7.44 -0.25
C THR A 9 -3.00 -6.93 -1.10
N SER A 10 -3.92 -6.16 -0.51
CA SER A 10 -5.05 -5.56 -1.24
C SER A 10 -4.82 -4.10 -1.66
N GLY A 11 -3.69 -3.51 -1.27
CA GLY A 11 -3.41 -2.11 -1.55
C GLY A 11 -2.30 -1.51 -0.70
N ILE A 12 -1.94 -0.28 -1.04
CA ILE A 12 -0.97 0.55 -0.34
C ILE A 12 -1.70 1.67 0.37
N ARG A 13 -1.36 1.89 1.64
CA ARG A 13 -1.81 3.06 2.40
C ARG A 13 -0.63 3.96 2.71
N ALA A 14 -0.79 5.25 2.41
CA ALA A 14 0.11 6.31 2.83
C ALA A 14 -0.53 7.15 3.93
N LEU A 15 0.20 7.40 5.02
CA LEU A 15 -0.24 8.29 6.10
C LEU A 15 0.80 9.39 6.31
N LEU A 16 0.40 10.64 6.09
CA LEU A 16 1.20 11.80 6.41
C LEU A 16 0.89 12.26 7.85
N VAL A 17 1.94 12.46 8.63
CA VAL A 17 1.83 12.95 10.01
C VAL A 17 2.67 14.21 10.22
N ALA A 18 2.19 15.07 11.11
CA ALA A 18 2.95 16.20 11.64
C ALA A 18 4.10 15.71 12.53
N GLU A 19 4.96 16.63 12.96
CA GLU A 19 6.15 16.28 13.77
C GLU A 19 5.81 15.79 15.18
N ASP A 20 4.65 16.17 15.70
CA ASP A 20 4.07 15.68 16.96
C ASP A 20 3.32 14.35 16.80
N GLY A 21 3.30 13.78 15.60
CA GLY A 21 2.59 12.54 15.28
C GLY A 21 1.11 12.71 14.94
N ALA A 22 0.56 13.94 14.91
CA ALA A 22 -0.82 14.15 14.52
C ALA A 22 -1.05 13.76 13.04
N PRO A 23 -2.10 12.98 12.72
CA PRO A 23 -2.40 12.61 11.35
C PRO A 23 -2.89 13.83 10.56
N LEU A 24 -2.29 14.07 9.41
CA LEU A 24 -2.63 15.18 8.52
C LEU A 24 -3.46 14.70 7.33
N LEU A 25 -3.08 13.58 6.72
CA LEU A 25 -3.74 13.03 5.53
C LEU A 25 -3.46 11.54 5.37
N ALA A 26 -4.43 10.81 4.85
CA ALA A 26 -4.26 9.43 4.41
C ALA A 26 -4.69 9.27 2.93
N ALA A 27 -4.01 8.38 2.22
CA ALA A 27 -4.36 7.98 0.86
C ALA A 27 -4.23 6.47 0.70
N ASP A 28 -5.06 5.89 -0.15
CA ASP A 28 -5.11 4.46 -0.43
C ASP A 28 -5.01 4.23 -1.95
N ALA A 29 -4.24 3.22 -2.35
CA ALA A 29 -4.15 2.72 -3.72
C ALA A 29 -4.44 1.22 -3.72
N ALA A 30 -5.41 0.77 -4.50
CA ALA A 30 -5.77 -0.65 -4.56
C ALA A 30 -4.72 -1.45 -5.35
N LEU A 31 -4.40 -2.66 -4.88
CA LEU A 31 -3.58 -3.64 -5.58
C LEU A 31 -4.40 -4.89 -5.84
N SER A 32 -4.14 -5.54 -6.96
CA SER A 32 -4.73 -6.84 -7.31
C SER A 32 -3.69 -7.93 -7.17
N ALA A 33 -4.13 -9.15 -6.89
CA ALA A 33 -3.28 -10.34 -6.96
C ALA A 33 -3.72 -11.24 -8.13
N ALA A 34 -2.74 -11.84 -8.79
CA ALA A 34 -2.95 -12.88 -9.78
C ALA A 34 -3.03 -14.25 -9.09
N HIS A 35 -3.92 -15.10 -9.59
CA HIS A 35 -4.12 -16.47 -9.12
C HIS A 35 -4.09 -17.44 -10.31
N PRO A 36 -2.92 -17.63 -10.97
CA PRO A 36 -2.83 -18.44 -12.20
C PRO A 36 -3.12 -19.92 -11.96
N HIS A 37 -2.89 -20.41 -10.73
CA HIS A 37 -3.13 -21.79 -10.32
C HIS A 37 -3.80 -21.84 -8.94
N PRO A 38 -4.51 -22.94 -8.61
CA PRO A 38 -5.10 -23.13 -7.29
C PRO A 38 -4.07 -23.00 -6.16
N GLY A 39 -4.36 -22.15 -5.18
CA GLY A 39 -3.52 -21.90 -4.01
C GLY A 39 -2.39 -20.89 -4.22
N TRP A 40 -2.23 -20.32 -5.42
CA TRP A 40 -1.21 -19.31 -5.70
C TRP A 40 -1.78 -17.90 -5.49
N SER A 41 -0.94 -16.96 -5.06
CA SER A 41 -1.27 -15.55 -4.89
C SER A 41 -0.03 -14.71 -5.17
N GLU A 42 -0.01 -14.04 -6.32
CA GLU A 42 1.16 -13.34 -6.83
C GLU A 42 0.81 -11.89 -7.18
N GLN A 43 1.81 -11.00 -7.16
CA GLN A 43 1.70 -9.61 -7.60
C GLN A 43 2.92 -9.26 -8.45
N ASP A 44 2.77 -8.37 -9.43
CA ASP A 44 3.91 -7.76 -10.11
C ASP A 44 4.45 -6.63 -9.23
N PRO A 45 5.73 -6.67 -8.79
CA PRO A 45 6.32 -5.59 -8.00
C PRO A 45 6.29 -4.22 -8.69
N ALA A 46 6.17 -4.18 -10.03
CA ALA A 46 6.01 -2.92 -10.75
C ALA A 46 4.71 -2.19 -10.36
N ASP A 47 3.63 -2.93 -10.09
CA ASP A 47 2.34 -2.38 -9.70
C ASP A 47 2.40 -1.64 -8.35
N TRP A 48 3.39 -1.94 -7.50
CA TRP A 48 3.57 -1.26 -6.20
C TRP A 48 4.06 0.18 -6.33
N THR A 49 4.58 0.57 -7.50
CA THR A 49 5.23 1.87 -7.74
C THR A 49 4.60 2.68 -8.88
N ALA A 50 3.51 2.16 -9.46
CA ALA A 50 2.84 2.73 -10.62
C ALA A 50 2.11 4.06 -10.32
#